data_AF-A0A7Y4Y3U0-F1
#
_entry.id   AF-A0A7Y4Y3U0-F1
#
_cell.length_a   1.000
_cell.length_b   1.000
_cell.length_c   1.000
_cell.angle_alpha   90.00
_cell.angle_beta   90.00
_cell.angle_gamma   90.00
#
_symmetry.space_group_name_H-M   'P 1'
#
loop_
_entity.id
_entity.type
_entity.pdbx_description
1 polymer ?
#
loop_
_entity_poly.entity_id
_entity_poly.type
_entity_poly.pdbx_seq_one_letter_code
_entity_poly.pdbx_strand_id
1 'polypeptide(L)'
;MTEQSRFFRWIYRALALSGLLIVSMIAYVFVREALFPELWPASHTIEISGASGNKGASTIRMHVGSVTRIKGSAVKMIEMTTVSRGTGSLRSGGRNYGDDIRNLIFIVEGQPEAKWLFEKNGQRLRSIQQVCACDDRAQSGDAPTTAIFLEVIRTDSDGDGELDWGDRPVPALLRPDGSGYAELGPSVENILDTSLSEDGERFGLLINDGGKLLYREYAITDFSLHSEQVLTELDR
;
A
#
# COMPACT_ATOMS: atom_id res chain seq x y z
N MET A 1 17.42 56.86 -39.67
CA MET A 1 17.44 56.54 -38.22
C MET A 1 17.65 55.05 -38.07
N THR A 2 18.90 54.59 -37.99
CA THR A 2 19.22 53.17 -37.72
C THR A 2 20.57 53.08 -37.03
N GLU A 3 20.65 53.60 -35.80
CA GLU A 3 21.73 53.30 -34.89
C GLU A 3 21.21 52.21 -33.92
N GLN A 4 21.08 50.98 -34.41
CA GLN A 4 20.98 49.83 -33.52
C GLN A 4 22.34 49.66 -32.83
N SER A 5 22.46 50.36 -31.71
CA SER A 5 23.69 50.52 -30.95
C SER A 5 24.28 49.15 -30.60
N ARG A 6 25.60 49.04 -30.70
CA ARG A 6 26.37 47.82 -30.36
C ARG A 6 26.01 47.25 -28.98
N PHE A 7 25.50 48.11 -28.08
CA PHE A 7 24.97 47.79 -26.77
C PHE A 7 23.80 46.80 -26.80
N PHE A 8 22.77 47.02 -27.62
CA PHE A 8 21.64 46.09 -27.70
C PHE A 8 22.05 44.71 -28.23
N ARG A 9 22.94 44.68 -29.23
CA ARG A 9 23.52 43.41 -29.73
C ARG A 9 24.29 42.65 -28.64
N TRP A 10 24.98 43.37 -27.75
CA TRP A 10 25.68 42.76 -26.63
C TRP A 10 24.70 42.23 -25.57
N ILE A 11 23.65 42.98 -25.23
CA ILE A 11 22.58 42.54 -24.31
C ILE A 11 21.89 41.28 -24.84
N TYR A 12 21.50 41.24 -26.11
CA TYR A 12 20.84 40.06 -26.68
C TYR A 12 21.74 38.82 -26.65
N ARG A 13 23.05 38.99 -26.88
CA ARG A 13 24.02 37.88 -26.77
C ARG A 13 24.17 37.41 -25.33
N ALA A 14 24.25 38.32 -24.37
CA ALA A 14 24.31 37.98 -22.95
C ALA A 14 23.04 37.23 -22.50
N LEU A 15 21.86 37.70 -22.93
CA LEU A 15 20.58 37.08 -22.61
C LEU A 15 20.42 35.69 -23.25
N ALA A 16 20.87 35.54 -24.50
CA ALA A 16 20.88 34.26 -25.19
C ALA A 16 21.84 33.26 -24.52
N LEU A 17 23.01 33.74 -24.06
CA LEU A 17 23.98 32.92 -23.35
C LEU A 17 23.44 32.47 -21.98
N SER A 18 22.79 33.37 -21.24
CA SER A 18 22.13 33.01 -19.98
C SER A 18 20.98 32.04 -20.18
N GLY A 19 20.18 32.22 -21.25
CA GLY A 19 19.12 31.28 -21.61
C GLY A 19 19.67 29.89 -21.91
N LEU A 20 20.76 29.82 -22.68
CA LEU A 20 21.42 28.55 -23.01
C LEU A 20 22.00 27.85 -21.75
N LEU A 21 22.56 28.62 -20.81
CA LEU A 21 23.05 28.08 -19.55
C LEU A 21 21.92 27.50 -18.69
N ILE A 22 20.76 28.18 -18.62
CA ILE A 22 19.59 27.68 -17.89
C ILE A 22 19.09 26.38 -18.54
N VAL A 23 18.95 26.35 -19.86
CA VAL A 23 18.53 25.14 -20.58
C VAL A 23 19.53 24.01 -20.40
N SER A 24 20.83 24.29 -20.45
CA SER A 24 21.87 23.30 -20.20
C SER A 24 21.86 22.78 -18.78
N MET A 25 21.55 23.62 -17.79
CA MET A 25 21.41 23.20 -16.39
C MET A 25 20.18 22.30 -16.21
N ILE A 26 19.04 22.65 -16.81
CA ILE A 26 17.83 21.81 -16.79
C ILE A 26 18.09 20.47 -17.49
N ALA A 27 18.72 20.48 -18.66
CA ALA A 27 19.08 19.27 -19.39
C ALA A 27 20.06 18.40 -18.60
N TYR A 28 21.04 19.01 -17.93
CA TYR A 28 21.97 18.28 -17.05
C TYR A 28 21.25 17.61 -15.89
N VAL A 29 20.34 18.32 -15.21
CA VAL A 29 19.52 17.74 -14.15
C VAL A 29 18.68 16.59 -14.71
N PHE A 30 18.00 16.79 -15.83
CA PHE A 30 17.16 15.76 -16.45
C PHE A 30 17.95 14.50 -16.85
N VAL A 31 19.10 14.67 -17.51
CA VAL A 31 19.99 13.55 -17.89
C VAL A 31 20.52 12.84 -16.65
N ARG A 32 20.88 13.59 -15.61
CA ARG A 32 21.37 13.01 -14.35
C ARG A 32 20.29 12.17 -13.67
N GLU A 33 19.06 12.67 -13.57
CA GLU A 33 17.94 11.94 -12.97
C GLU A 33 17.53 10.71 -13.81
N ALA A 34 17.57 10.81 -15.15
CA ALA A 34 17.17 9.72 -16.03
C ALA A 34 18.21 8.58 -16.12
N LEU A 35 19.51 8.92 -16.14
CA LEU A 35 20.58 7.94 -16.39
C LEU A 35 21.29 7.45 -15.13
N PHE A 36 21.21 8.18 -14.03
CA PHE A 36 21.89 7.81 -12.77
C PHE A 36 20.94 7.82 -11.56
N PRO A 37 19.81 7.07 -11.60
CA PRO A 37 18.91 6.97 -10.47
C PRO A 37 19.59 6.37 -9.22
N GLU A 38 20.71 5.67 -9.40
CA GLU A 38 21.51 5.07 -8.31
C GLU A 38 22.25 6.08 -7.43
N LEU A 39 22.46 7.32 -7.91
CA LEU A 39 23.18 8.36 -7.14
C LEU A 39 22.32 9.03 -6.06
N TRP A 40 21.00 8.82 -6.10
CA TRP A 40 20.12 9.19 -5.00
C TRP A 40 19.88 7.93 -4.17
N PRO A 41 20.60 7.75 -3.04
CA PRO A 41 20.32 6.63 -2.15
C PRO A 41 18.86 6.73 -1.72
N ALA A 42 18.05 5.74 -2.08
CA ALA A 42 16.69 5.64 -1.60
C ALA A 42 16.76 5.54 -0.06
N SER A 43 16.43 6.63 0.62
CA SER A 43 16.38 6.62 2.07
C SER A 43 15.29 5.62 2.47
N HIS A 44 15.58 4.76 3.45
CA HIS A 44 14.65 3.77 4.02
C HIS A 44 14.34 2.52 3.16
N THR A 45 15.22 2.14 2.21
CA THR A 45 15.09 0.84 1.52
C THR A 45 15.97 -0.22 2.15
N ILE A 46 15.41 -1.40 2.38
CA ILE A 46 16.13 -2.59 2.82
C ILE A 46 16.07 -3.67 1.73
N GLU A 47 17.20 -4.33 1.49
CA GLU A 47 17.25 -5.49 0.61
C GLU A 47 16.87 -6.73 1.40
N ILE A 48 15.85 -7.43 0.93
CA ILE A 48 15.36 -8.66 1.56
C ILE A 48 15.50 -9.79 0.55
N SER A 49 16.04 -10.91 1.02
CA SER A 49 16.19 -12.12 0.22
C SER A 49 14.83 -12.56 -0.31
N GLY A 50 14.67 -12.54 -1.64
CA GLY A 50 13.50 -13.10 -2.30
C GLY A 50 13.42 -14.59 -1.99
N ALA A 51 12.22 -15.07 -1.65
CA ALA A 51 12.01 -16.47 -1.32
C ALA A 51 12.16 -17.36 -2.57
N SER A 52 13.39 -17.80 -2.85
CA SER A 52 13.65 -19.02 -3.59
C SER A 52 15.00 -19.58 -3.17
N GLY A 53 15.01 -20.77 -2.57
CA GLY A 53 16.22 -21.49 -2.17
C GLY A 53 17.08 -22.00 -3.35
N ASN A 54 16.99 -21.35 -4.51
CA ASN A 54 17.84 -21.60 -5.66
C ASN A 54 18.83 -20.45 -5.82
N LYS A 55 20.11 -20.80 -6.00
CA LYS A 55 21.19 -19.87 -6.36
C LYS A 55 20.75 -19.06 -7.60
N GLY A 56 20.28 -17.83 -7.37
CA GLY A 56 19.66 -16.98 -8.38
C GLY A 56 18.43 -16.19 -7.93
N ALA A 57 17.95 -16.31 -6.68
CA ALA A 57 16.83 -15.52 -6.19
C ALA A 57 17.10 -14.00 -6.27
N SER A 58 16.25 -13.29 -7.00
CA SER A 58 16.27 -11.84 -7.09
C SER A 58 16.04 -11.23 -5.70
N THR A 59 16.99 -10.44 -5.21
CA THR A 59 16.80 -9.59 -4.02
C THR A 59 15.68 -8.58 -4.30
N ILE A 60 14.67 -8.55 -3.45
CA ILE A 60 13.58 -7.58 -3.57
C ILE A 60 13.95 -6.39 -2.69
N ARG A 61 14.02 -5.21 -3.30
CA ARG A 61 14.15 -3.94 -2.56
C ARG A 61 12.79 -3.52 -2.05
N MET A 62 12.67 -3.42 -0.75
CA MET A 62 11.46 -2.93 -0.10
C MET A 62 11.74 -1.62 0.63
N HIS A 63 10.79 -0.70 0.53
CA HIS A 63 10.74 0.51 1.33
C HIS A 63 10.04 0.21 2.65
N VAL A 64 10.63 0.69 3.73
CA VAL A 64 10.04 0.64 5.07
C VAL A 64 9.15 1.86 5.23
N GLY A 65 7.84 1.65 5.29
CA GLY A 65 6.85 2.72 5.46
C GLY A 65 6.86 3.35 6.85
N SER A 66 5.93 4.27 7.07
CA SER A 66 5.77 4.92 8.37
C SER A 66 5.24 3.96 9.43
N VAL A 67 5.71 4.15 10.67
CA VAL A 67 5.21 3.42 11.83
C VAL A 67 3.80 3.89 12.17
N THR A 68 2.82 3.01 12.03
CA THR A 68 1.42 3.25 12.40
C THR A 68 1.13 2.58 13.75
N ARG A 69 0.45 3.29 14.66
CA ARG A 69 0.03 2.68 15.93
C ARG A 69 -1.29 1.92 15.74
N ILE A 70 -1.39 0.74 16.36
CA ILE A 70 -2.66 0.03 16.48
C ILE A 70 -3.43 0.60 17.67
N LYS A 71 -4.63 1.15 17.44
CA LYS A 71 -5.41 1.88 18.45
C LYS A 71 -5.71 1.00 19.67
N GLY A 72 -5.60 1.58 20.86
CA GLY A 72 -5.83 0.88 22.13
C GLY A 72 -4.80 -0.21 22.47
N SER A 73 -3.67 -0.28 21.76
CA SER A 73 -2.63 -1.27 22.02
C SER A 73 -1.22 -0.65 22.12
N ALA A 74 -0.29 -1.46 22.62
CA ALA A 74 1.15 -1.20 22.59
C ALA A 74 1.82 -1.69 21.29
N VAL A 75 1.03 -2.12 20.31
CA VAL A 75 1.51 -2.68 19.05
C VAL A 75 1.67 -1.57 18.02
N LYS A 76 2.77 -1.64 17.27
CA LYS A 76 3.03 -0.79 16.11
C LYS A 76 3.08 -1.66 14.87
N MET A 77 2.57 -1.12 13.77
CA MET A 77 2.52 -1.75 12.46
C MET A 77 3.31 -0.91 11.46
N ILE A 78 4.11 -1.58 10.63
CA ILE A 78 4.90 -0.95 9.56
C ILE A 78 4.53 -1.62 8.25
N GLU A 79 4.17 -0.81 7.26
CA GLU A 79 3.90 -1.27 5.90
C GLU A 79 5.22 -1.45 5.14
N MET A 80 5.33 -2.58 4.43
CA MET A 80 6.49 -2.90 3.59
C MET A 80 6.07 -2.85 2.12
N THR A 81 6.58 -1.88 1.38
CA THR A 81 6.22 -1.65 -0.03
C THR A 81 7.38 -1.99 -0.97
N THR A 82 7.10 -2.49 -2.17
CA THR A 82 8.17 -2.70 -3.17
C THR A 82 8.55 -1.38 -3.84
N VAL A 83 9.84 -1.19 -4.08
CA VAL A 83 10.35 -0.05 -4.85
C VAL A 83 10.38 -0.42 -6.33
N SER A 84 9.47 0.13 -7.12
CA SER A 84 9.50 -0.02 -8.57
C SER A 84 10.74 0.67 -9.14
N ARG A 85 11.55 -0.04 -9.93
CA ARG A 85 12.66 0.56 -10.71
C ARG A 85 12.05 1.42 -11.81
N GLY A 86 12.02 2.74 -11.64
CA GLY A 86 11.68 3.60 -12.78
C GLY A 86 11.33 5.05 -12.49
N THR A 87 10.99 5.44 -11.26
CA THR A 87 10.64 6.83 -10.99
C THR A 87 11.17 7.26 -9.63
N GLY A 88 12.31 7.95 -9.62
CA GLY A 88 12.66 8.86 -8.54
C GLY A 88 11.57 9.93 -8.45
N SER A 89 10.51 9.63 -7.71
CA SER A 89 9.40 10.58 -7.60
C SER A 89 9.83 11.68 -6.65
N LEU A 90 9.95 12.90 -7.18
CA LEU A 90 10.06 14.16 -6.44
C LEU A 90 8.77 14.45 -5.65
N ARG A 91 8.21 13.47 -4.94
CA ARG A 91 6.90 13.59 -4.29
C ARG A 91 7.05 13.37 -2.78
N SER A 92 7.05 14.49 -2.07
CA SER A 92 6.95 14.54 -0.62
C SER A 92 5.53 14.20 -0.17
N GLY A 93 5.37 13.14 0.63
CA GLY A 93 4.41 13.13 1.73
C GLY A 93 2.93 12.86 1.43
N GLY A 94 2.58 12.06 0.41
CA GLY A 94 1.20 11.59 0.22
C GLY A 94 1.15 10.06 0.12
N ARG A 95 0.20 9.42 0.83
CA ARG A 95 -0.18 8.02 0.58
C ARG A 95 -0.59 7.91 -0.89
N ASN A 96 0.26 7.35 -1.73
CA ASN A 96 -0.12 6.99 -3.08
C ASN A 96 -0.83 5.63 -3.03
N TYR A 97 -1.99 5.53 -3.66
CA TYR A 97 -2.65 4.28 -4.03
C TYR A 97 -1.81 3.42 -5.02
N GLY A 98 -0.53 3.75 -5.25
CA GLY A 98 0.39 3.10 -6.18
C GLY A 98 1.59 2.43 -5.53
N ASP A 99 1.71 2.43 -4.21
CA ASP A 99 2.74 1.64 -3.53
C ASP A 99 2.22 0.22 -3.30
N ASP A 100 2.88 -0.75 -3.92
CA ASP A 100 2.60 -2.17 -3.77
C ASP A 100 2.99 -2.64 -2.36
N ILE A 101 2.08 -2.53 -1.40
CA ILE A 101 2.29 -3.08 -0.07
C ILE A 101 2.36 -4.61 -0.21
N ARG A 102 3.50 -5.20 0.15
CA ARG A 102 3.73 -6.66 0.06
C ARG A 102 3.63 -7.35 1.41
N ASN A 103 3.87 -6.61 2.50
CA ASN A 103 3.90 -7.19 3.84
C ASN A 103 3.63 -6.15 4.93
N LEU A 104 3.40 -6.65 6.14
CA LEU A 104 3.27 -5.88 7.36
C LEU A 104 4.25 -6.41 8.40
N ILE A 105 4.87 -5.50 9.15
CA ILE A 105 5.71 -5.83 10.30
C ILE A 105 5.03 -5.30 11.56
N PHE A 106 4.87 -6.17 12.56
CA PHE A 106 4.31 -5.86 13.85
C PHE A 106 5.43 -5.81 14.90
N ILE A 107 5.47 -4.70 15.65
CA ILE A 107 6.37 -4.51 16.79
C ILE A 107 5.49 -4.49 18.04
N VAL A 108 5.59 -5.53 18.84
CA VAL A 108 4.86 -5.67 20.11
C VAL A 108 5.78 -5.22 21.25
N GLU A 109 5.34 -4.25 22.04
CA GLU A 109 6.13 -3.78 23.19
C GLU A 109 6.42 -4.92 24.16
N GLY A 110 7.69 -5.04 24.58
CA GLY A 110 8.15 -6.13 25.45
C GLY A 110 8.52 -7.43 24.73
N GLN A 111 8.25 -7.56 23.42
CA GLN A 111 8.79 -8.66 22.60
C GLN A 111 10.08 -8.20 21.90
N PRO A 112 11.16 -8.99 21.97
CA PRO A 112 12.46 -8.59 21.40
C PRO A 112 12.49 -8.62 19.87
N GLU A 113 11.58 -9.37 19.24
CA GLU A 113 11.57 -9.60 17.80
C GLU A 113 10.32 -9.00 17.16
N ALA A 114 10.52 -8.33 16.02
CA ALA A 114 9.43 -7.86 15.19
C ALA A 114 8.87 -9.02 14.37
N LYS A 115 7.54 -9.08 14.25
CA LYS A 115 6.83 -10.16 13.57
C LYS A 115 6.41 -9.74 12.16
N TRP A 116 6.84 -10.50 11.17
CA TRP A 116 6.35 -10.39 9.80
C TRP A 116 4.99 -11.06 9.67
N LEU A 117 4.05 -10.43 8.96
CA LEU A 117 2.75 -11.04 8.68
C LEU A 117 2.90 -12.26 7.77
N PHE A 118 3.69 -12.12 6.71
CA PHE A 118 3.97 -13.20 5.77
C PHE A 118 5.46 -13.53 5.76
N GLU A 119 5.79 -14.82 5.72
CA GLU A 119 7.17 -15.28 5.53
C GLU A 119 7.73 -14.91 4.15
N LYS A 120 6.84 -14.77 3.16
CA LYS A 120 7.17 -14.44 1.77
C LYS A 120 6.43 -13.17 1.34
N ASN A 121 6.96 -12.48 0.33
CA ASN A 121 6.45 -11.19 -0.17
C ASN A 121 5.76 -11.31 -1.53
N GLY A 122 5.13 -12.47 -1.81
CA GLY A 122 4.55 -12.78 -3.12
C GLY A 122 3.13 -12.23 -3.33
N GLN A 123 2.49 -11.77 -2.26
CA GLN A 123 1.15 -11.17 -2.30
C GLN A 123 1.20 -9.65 -2.39
N ARG A 124 0.08 -9.03 -2.76
CA ARG A 124 -0.16 -7.59 -2.64
C ARG A 124 -1.28 -7.35 -1.63
N LEU A 125 -1.11 -6.36 -0.77
CA LEU A 125 -2.13 -5.87 0.14
C LEU A 125 -2.78 -4.65 -0.50
N ARG A 126 -4.06 -4.80 -0.86
CA ARG A 126 -4.88 -3.78 -1.50
C ARG A 126 -5.39 -2.75 -0.49
N SER A 127 -5.82 -3.22 0.67
CA SER A 127 -6.36 -2.40 1.75
C SER A 127 -5.97 -2.96 3.11
N ILE A 128 -5.78 -2.06 4.08
CA ILE A 128 -5.50 -2.37 5.49
C ILE A 128 -6.39 -1.47 6.34
N GLN A 129 -7.29 -2.07 7.11
CA GLN A 129 -8.24 -1.34 7.95
C GLN A 129 -8.19 -1.84 9.40
N GLN A 130 -8.03 -0.94 10.36
CA GLN A 130 -8.20 -1.26 11.78
C GLN A 130 -9.70 -1.26 12.09
N VAL A 131 -10.25 -2.42 12.45
CA VAL A 131 -11.65 -2.60 12.84
C VAL A 131 -11.77 -2.29 14.33
N CYS A 132 -12.58 -1.30 14.67
CA CYS A 132 -12.85 -0.89 16.05
C CYS A 132 -14.34 -0.65 16.24
N ALA A 133 -14.84 -0.78 17.47
CA ALA A 133 -16.18 -0.33 17.88
C ALA A 133 -16.22 1.21 18.01
N CYS A 134 -15.60 1.90 17.06
CA CYS A 134 -15.63 3.35 16.97
C CYS A 134 -17.02 3.75 16.46
N ASP A 135 -17.75 4.57 17.20
CA ASP A 135 -18.95 5.22 16.67
C ASP A 135 -18.50 6.16 15.53
N ASP A 136 -19.02 5.99 14.31
CA ASP A 136 -18.64 6.77 13.12
C ASP A 136 -18.86 8.28 13.33
N ARG A 137 -19.62 8.66 14.36
CA ARG A 137 -19.86 10.06 14.77
C ARG A 137 -18.96 10.54 15.91
N ALA A 138 -18.26 9.67 16.62
CA ALA A 138 -17.37 10.03 17.70
C ALA A 138 -15.97 10.32 17.15
N GLN A 139 -15.63 11.61 17.05
CA GLN A 139 -14.26 12.08 16.79
C GLN A 139 -13.23 11.65 17.87
N SER A 140 -13.64 10.90 18.89
CA SER A 140 -12.71 10.34 19.90
C SER A 140 -12.10 9.04 19.40
N GLY A 141 -10.92 9.17 18.77
CA GLY A 141 -10.15 8.07 18.17
C GLY A 141 -9.52 7.05 19.13
N ASP A 142 -10.19 6.71 20.24
CA ASP A 142 -9.65 5.89 21.34
C ASP A 142 -10.26 4.48 21.46
N ALA A 143 -11.27 4.12 20.67
CA ALA A 143 -11.79 2.75 20.73
C ALA A 143 -10.70 1.76 20.29
N PRO A 144 -10.43 0.71 21.09
CA PRO A 144 -9.38 -0.25 20.79
C PRO A 144 -9.67 -0.97 19.48
N THR A 145 -8.60 -1.29 18.75
CA THR A 145 -8.71 -2.14 17.56
C THR A 145 -9.04 -3.56 17.99
N THR A 146 -10.14 -4.09 17.48
CA THR A 146 -10.60 -5.45 17.73
C THR A 146 -9.94 -6.43 16.76
N ALA A 147 -9.83 -6.05 15.49
CA ALA A 147 -9.18 -6.84 14.45
C ALA A 147 -8.58 -5.91 13.38
N ILE A 148 -7.74 -6.45 12.51
CA ILE A 148 -7.29 -5.76 11.30
C ILE A 148 -7.86 -6.52 10.12
N PHE A 149 -8.56 -5.80 9.24
CA PHE A 149 -9.07 -6.32 7.99
C PHE A 149 -8.10 -6.03 6.85
N LEU A 150 -7.90 -7.03 6.01
CA LEU A 150 -7.01 -6.99 4.86
C LEU A 150 -7.75 -7.42 3.60
N GLU A 151 -7.43 -6.74 2.50
CA GLU A 151 -7.73 -7.21 1.15
C GLU A 151 -6.44 -7.72 0.52
N VAL A 152 -6.35 -9.03 0.29
CA VAL A 152 -5.11 -9.69 -0.14
C VAL A 152 -5.24 -10.20 -1.56
N ILE A 153 -4.38 -9.75 -2.46
CA ILE A 153 -4.28 -10.26 -3.83
C ILE A 153 -3.13 -11.26 -3.89
N ARG A 154 -3.44 -12.48 -4.31
CA ARG A 154 -2.47 -13.59 -4.41
C ARG A 154 -2.34 -14.19 -5.80
N THR A 155 -3.30 -13.91 -6.67
CA THR A 155 -3.41 -14.57 -7.97
C THR A 155 -3.81 -13.54 -9.00
N ASP A 156 -3.07 -13.54 -10.11
CA ASP A 156 -3.41 -12.85 -11.34
C ASP A 156 -4.68 -13.51 -11.91
N SER A 157 -5.80 -12.84 -11.71
CA SER A 157 -7.15 -13.33 -11.96
C SER A 157 -7.75 -12.84 -13.27
N ASP A 158 -7.15 -11.80 -13.87
CA ASP A 158 -7.50 -11.33 -15.22
C ASP A 158 -6.49 -11.79 -16.31
N GLY A 159 -5.34 -12.33 -15.90
CA GLY A 159 -4.37 -13.02 -16.73
C GLY A 159 -3.41 -12.08 -17.45
N ASP A 160 -3.20 -10.86 -16.95
CA ASP A 160 -2.32 -9.87 -17.57
C ASP A 160 -0.83 -10.04 -17.23
N GLY A 161 -0.52 -10.94 -16.30
CA GLY A 161 0.83 -11.27 -15.84
C GLY A 161 1.34 -10.39 -14.70
N GLU A 162 0.54 -9.46 -14.20
CA GLU A 162 0.84 -8.60 -13.06
C GLU A 162 -0.04 -8.97 -11.83
N LEU A 163 0.35 -8.52 -10.64
CA LEU A 163 -0.47 -8.67 -9.42
C LEU A 163 -0.90 -7.27 -8.99
N ASP A 164 -2.12 -6.89 -9.35
CA ASP A 164 -2.54 -5.49 -9.35
C ASP A 164 -3.99 -5.27 -8.86
N TRP A 165 -4.53 -4.06 -9.02
CA TRP A 165 -5.87 -3.73 -8.50
C TRP A 165 -7.03 -4.30 -9.34
N GLY A 166 -6.76 -4.76 -10.56
CA GLY A 166 -7.70 -5.52 -11.39
C GLY A 166 -7.98 -6.91 -10.83
N ASP A 167 -7.06 -7.43 -10.01
CA ASP A 167 -7.20 -8.74 -9.41
C ASP A 167 -8.24 -8.85 -8.30
N ARG A 168 -8.89 -10.02 -8.26
CA ARG A 168 -9.85 -10.40 -7.23
C ARG A 168 -9.18 -10.52 -5.86
N PRO A 169 -9.54 -9.68 -4.87
CA PRO A 169 -8.98 -9.77 -3.54
C PRO A 169 -9.57 -10.95 -2.75
N VAL A 170 -8.77 -11.49 -1.84
CA VAL A 170 -9.19 -12.40 -0.78
C VAL A 170 -9.39 -11.58 0.50
N PRO A 171 -10.61 -11.54 1.08
CA PRO A 171 -10.82 -10.89 2.37
C PRO A 171 -10.14 -11.70 3.48
N ALA A 172 -9.42 -11.03 4.37
CA ALA A 172 -8.74 -11.67 5.49
C ALA A 172 -8.84 -10.83 6.77
N LEU A 173 -8.80 -11.52 7.92
CA LEU A 173 -8.69 -10.91 9.24
C LEU A 173 -7.42 -11.36 9.93
N LEU A 174 -6.93 -10.50 10.82
CA LEU A 174 -5.92 -10.87 11.80
C LEU A 174 -6.16 -10.12 13.12
N ARG A 175 -5.49 -10.61 14.16
CA ARG A 175 -5.53 -9.99 15.48
C ARG A 175 -4.68 -8.70 15.50
N PRO A 176 -4.98 -7.77 16.41
CA PRO A 176 -4.27 -6.48 16.52
C PRO A 176 -2.76 -6.59 16.76
N ASP A 177 -2.28 -7.74 17.24
CA ASP A 177 -0.87 -8.05 17.50
C ASP A 177 -0.12 -8.65 16.30
N GLY A 178 -0.77 -8.78 15.13
CA GLY A 178 -0.15 -9.43 13.98
C GLY A 178 -0.28 -10.96 13.98
N SER A 179 -1.05 -11.55 14.89
CA SER A 179 -1.28 -13.00 14.97
C SER A 179 -2.64 -13.43 14.41
N GLY A 180 -2.81 -14.74 14.23
CA GLY A 180 -4.09 -15.32 13.83
C GLY A 180 -4.58 -14.89 12.44
N TYR A 181 -3.69 -14.62 11.48
CA TYR A 181 -4.10 -14.37 10.09
C TYR A 181 -4.98 -15.51 9.58
N ALA A 182 -6.18 -15.16 9.11
CA ALA A 182 -7.14 -16.08 8.52
C ALA A 182 -7.81 -15.45 7.30
N GLU A 183 -7.87 -16.21 6.21
CA GLU A 183 -8.64 -15.85 5.03
C GLU A 183 -10.10 -16.20 5.27
N LEU A 184 -11.01 -15.28 4.96
CA LEU A 184 -12.43 -15.38 5.26
C LEU A 184 -13.22 -16.15 4.19
N GLY A 185 -12.54 -16.66 3.17
CA GLY A 185 -13.14 -17.38 2.05
C GLY A 185 -12.27 -17.31 0.79
N PRO A 186 -12.83 -17.68 -0.38
CA PRO A 186 -12.16 -17.52 -1.67
C PRO A 186 -12.03 -16.04 -2.06
N SER A 187 -11.31 -15.77 -3.14
CA SER A 187 -11.30 -14.44 -3.76
C SER A 187 -12.69 -14.05 -4.26
N VAL A 188 -13.00 -12.75 -4.17
CA VAL A 188 -14.31 -12.19 -4.52
C VAL A 188 -14.16 -11.11 -5.59
N GLU A 189 -15.22 -10.80 -6.32
CA GLU A 189 -15.17 -9.73 -7.33
C GLU A 189 -14.91 -8.36 -6.70
N ASN A 190 -15.69 -7.98 -5.68
CA ASN A 190 -15.49 -6.72 -4.98
C ASN A 190 -15.86 -6.83 -3.50
N ILE A 191 -15.04 -6.21 -2.65
CA ILE A 191 -15.36 -5.92 -1.25
C ILE A 191 -15.92 -4.50 -1.22
N LEU A 192 -17.14 -4.36 -0.71
CA LEU A 192 -17.88 -3.10 -0.77
C LEU A 192 -17.83 -2.35 0.55
N ASP A 193 -18.00 -3.06 1.66
CA ASP A 193 -18.00 -2.46 2.98
C ASP A 193 -17.70 -3.48 4.08
N THR A 194 -17.33 -2.97 5.25
CA THR A 194 -17.11 -3.76 6.46
C THR A 194 -17.81 -3.11 7.65
N SER A 195 -18.29 -3.92 8.58
CA SER A 195 -18.94 -3.44 9.79
C SER A 195 -18.48 -4.24 11.01
N LEU A 196 -18.58 -3.65 12.19
CA LEU A 196 -18.45 -4.36 13.46
C LEU A 196 -19.78 -4.25 14.20
N SER A 197 -20.27 -5.35 14.78
CA SER A 197 -21.45 -5.33 15.63
C SER A 197 -21.22 -4.46 16.87
N GLU A 198 -22.30 -3.95 17.47
CA GLU A 198 -22.22 -3.08 18.65
C GLU A 198 -21.55 -3.76 19.86
N ASP A 199 -21.70 -5.07 20.00
CA ASP A 199 -21.03 -5.88 21.03
C ASP A 199 -19.55 -6.15 20.72
N GLY A 200 -19.08 -5.83 19.51
CA GLY A 200 -17.73 -6.07 19.06
C GLY A 200 -17.39 -7.54 18.78
N GLU A 201 -18.38 -8.43 18.80
CA GLU A 201 -18.18 -9.88 18.66
C GLU A 201 -18.27 -10.37 17.21
N ARG A 202 -18.88 -9.60 16.31
CA ARG A 202 -19.14 -9.98 14.92
C ARG A 202 -18.60 -8.96 13.93
N PHE A 203 -17.87 -9.46 12.96
CA PHE A 203 -17.41 -8.71 11.80
C PHE A 203 -18.35 -8.97 10.62
N GLY A 204 -18.96 -7.91 10.09
CA GLY A 204 -19.77 -7.95 8.88
C GLY A 204 -18.93 -7.59 7.66
N LEU A 205 -19.16 -8.30 6.57
CA LEU A 205 -18.50 -8.11 5.29
C LEU A 205 -19.54 -8.08 4.18
N LEU A 206 -19.63 -6.94 3.49
CA LEU A 206 -20.48 -6.77 2.33
C LEU A 206 -19.65 -6.95 1.06
N ILE A 207 -20.01 -7.92 0.24
CA ILE A 207 -19.31 -8.24 -1.01
C ILE A 207 -20.27 -8.29 -2.20
N ASN A 208 -19.74 -7.98 -3.37
CA ASN A 208 -20.32 -8.38 -4.64
C ASN A 208 -19.48 -9.52 -5.21
N ASP A 209 -20.11 -10.65 -5.49
CA ASP A 209 -19.46 -11.78 -6.13
C ASP A 209 -20.43 -12.51 -7.05
N GLY A 210 -20.00 -12.73 -8.31
CA GLY A 210 -20.81 -13.44 -9.31
C GLY A 210 -22.14 -12.74 -9.64
N GLY A 211 -22.21 -11.41 -9.50
CA GLY A 211 -23.47 -10.67 -9.65
C GLY A 211 -24.42 -10.83 -8.47
N LYS A 212 -23.95 -11.25 -7.29
CA LYS A 212 -24.75 -11.33 -6.08
C LYS A 212 -24.18 -10.40 -5.02
N LEU A 213 -25.06 -9.64 -4.40
CA LEU A 213 -24.73 -8.87 -3.21
C LEU A 213 -24.91 -9.76 -1.98
N LEU A 214 -23.80 -10.10 -1.32
CA LEU A 214 -23.76 -10.98 -0.16
C LEU A 214 -23.32 -10.20 1.08
N TYR A 215 -23.98 -10.46 2.20
CA TYR A 215 -23.52 -10.02 3.52
C TYR A 215 -23.13 -11.25 4.34
N ARG A 216 -21.88 -11.27 4.81
CA ARG A 216 -21.33 -12.35 5.64
C ARG A 216 -20.97 -11.81 7.01
N GLU A 217 -21.33 -12.55 8.04
CA GLU A 217 -20.89 -12.26 9.41
C GLU A 217 -19.90 -13.31 9.87
N TYR A 218 -18.84 -12.86 10.54
CA TYR A 218 -17.79 -13.70 11.10
C TYR A 218 -17.63 -13.44 12.59
N ALA A 219 -17.41 -14.48 13.37
CA ALA A 219 -17.05 -14.33 14.77
C ALA A 219 -15.64 -13.74 14.91
N ILE A 220 -15.46 -12.71 15.72
CA ILE A 220 -14.15 -12.06 15.92
C ILE A 220 -13.15 -12.96 16.67
N THR A 221 -13.63 -13.90 17.48
CA THR A 221 -12.80 -14.73 18.36
C THR A 221 -11.90 -15.70 17.57
N ASP A 222 -12.46 -16.31 16.53
CA ASP A 222 -11.83 -17.36 15.72
C ASP A 222 -11.93 -17.14 14.20
N PHE A 223 -12.58 -16.05 13.76
CA PHE A 223 -12.82 -15.71 12.36
C PHE A 223 -13.66 -16.73 11.59
N SER A 224 -14.44 -17.56 12.31
CA SER A 224 -15.38 -18.49 11.69
C SER A 224 -16.60 -17.77 11.11
N LEU A 225 -17.10 -18.26 9.97
CA LEU A 225 -18.32 -17.76 9.36
C LEU A 225 -19.51 -18.08 10.28
N HIS A 226 -20.22 -17.04 10.70
CA HIS A 226 -21.42 -17.14 11.52
C HIS A 226 -22.70 -17.22 10.68
N SER A 227 -22.80 -16.34 9.68
CA SER A 227 -23.97 -16.25 8.81
C SER A 227 -23.58 -15.76 7.40
N GLU A 228 -24.34 -16.16 6.39
CA GLU A 228 -24.26 -15.63 5.04
C GLU A 228 -25.69 -15.35 4.55
N GLN A 229 -25.90 -14.15 4.02
CA GLN A 229 -27.17 -13.74 3.46
C GLN A 229 -26.98 -13.17 2.05
N VAL A 230 -27.76 -13.68 1.09
CA VAL A 230 -27.91 -13.04 -0.23
C VAL A 230 -28.90 -11.89 -0.08
N LEU A 231 -28.43 -10.67 -0.26
CA LEU A 231 -29.26 -9.46 -0.17
C LEU A 231 -30.06 -9.25 -1.45
N THR A 232 -29.38 -9.37 -2.60
CA THR A 232 -30.01 -9.23 -3.92
C THR A 232 -29.12 -9.81 -5.01
N GLU A 233 -29.72 -10.09 -6.17
CA GLU A 233 -29.00 -10.40 -7.40
C GLU A 233 -28.91 -9.11 -8.23
N LEU A 234 -27.73 -8.85 -8.76
CA LEU A 234 -27.44 -7.69 -9.59
C LEU A 234 -27.55 -8.11 -11.05
N ASP A 235 -28.44 -7.44 -11.79
CA ASP A 235 -28.51 -7.59 -13.23
C ASP A 235 -27.17 -7.14 -13.84
N ARG A 236 -26.54 -8.03 -14.60
CA ARG A 236 -25.28 -7.78 -15.32
C ARG A 236 -25.53 -7.11 -16.66
#